data_AF-A0A2P6QGX6-F1
#
_entry.id   AF-A0A2P6QGX6-F1
#
_cell.length_a   1.000
_cell.length_b   1.000
_cell.length_c   1.000
_cell.angle_alpha   90.00
_cell.angle_beta   90.00
_cell.angle_gamma   90.00
#
_symmetry.space_group_name_H-M   'P 1'
#
loop_
_entity.id
_entity.type
_entity.pdbx_description
1 polymer ?
#
loop_
_entity_poly.entity_id
_entity_poly.type
_entity_poly.pdbx_seq_one_letter_code
_entity_poly.pdbx_strand_id
1 'polypeptide(L)'
;MVTMHLLLKRLDFPEMKFSLYFLGYADAASAPTNPVDRIVWTFGQKATIELTHNWGTESDPEFKGYHNGNSEPRGFGHIGITVDDTKNACERFERLGVEFVKRLDDGKMKGIAFIKDPDGYWIEIFDLQTIGKVTLGAS
;
A
#
# COMPACT_ATOMS: atom_id res chain seq x y z
N MET A 1 0.94 8.29 -20.78
CA MET A 1 0.49 7.85 -19.45
C MET A 1 0.97 6.43 -19.27
N VAL A 2 2.02 6.22 -18.48
CA VAL A 2 2.44 4.86 -18.12
C VAL A 2 1.49 4.42 -17.01
N THR A 3 0.60 3.48 -17.30
CA THR A 3 -0.26 2.89 -16.29
C THR A 3 0.62 2.09 -15.34
N MET A 4 1.05 2.67 -14.22
CA MET A 4 1.77 1.93 -13.18
C MET A 4 0.81 0.90 -12.58
N HIS A 5 1.00 -0.36 -12.97
CA HIS A 5 0.32 -1.48 -12.33
C HIS A 5 1.13 -1.84 -11.10
N LEU A 6 0.67 -1.37 -9.93
CA LEU A 6 1.34 -1.65 -8.66
C LEU A 6 1.38 -3.15 -8.36
N LEU A 7 0.39 -3.92 -8.81
CA LEU A 7 0.36 -5.38 -8.63
C LEU A 7 1.26 -6.08 -9.67
N LEU A 8 2.36 -6.65 -9.20
CA LEU A 8 3.31 -7.41 -10.01
C LEU A 8 2.88 -8.87 -10.18
N LYS A 9 2.41 -9.49 -9.10
CA LYS A 9 1.99 -10.90 -9.09
C LYS A 9 0.98 -11.17 -7.99
N ARG A 10 0.04 -12.07 -8.28
CA ARG A 10 -0.78 -12.78 -7.29
C ARG A 10 -0.43 -14.26 -7.32
N LEU A 11 -0.32 -14.87 -6.15
CA LEU A 11 -0.20 -16.32 -5.97
C LEU A 11 -1.33 -16.78 -5.05
N ASP A 12 -2.08 -17.80 -5.47
CA ASP A 12 -3.16 -18.38 -4.68
C ASP A 12 -2.75 -19.77 -4.20
N PHE A 13 -3.00 -20.05 -2.92
CA PHE A 13 -2.72 -21.34 -2.30
C PHE A 13 -4.01 -21.91 -1.69
N PRO A 14 -4.90 -22.52 -2.51
CA PRO A 14 -6.23 -22.92 -2.04
C PRO A 14 -6.23 -23.92 -0.89
N GLU A 15 -5.32 -24.90 -0.93
CA GLU A 15 -5.19 -25.92 0.12
C GLU A 15 -4.76 -25.31 1.46
N MET A 16 -3.97 -24.23 1.43
CA MET A 16 -3.49 -23.52 2.61
C MET A 16 -4.35 -22.30 2.96
N LYS A 17 -5.38 -21.98 2.15
CA LYS A 17 -6.33 -20.88 2.35
C LYS A 17 -5.69 -19.50 2.49
N PHE A 18 -4.75 -19.15 1.61
CA PHE A 18 -4.28 -17.77 1.50
C PHE A 18 -3.89 -17.37 0.08
N SER A 19 -3.83 -16.05 -0.14
CA SER A 19 -3.26 -15.43 -1.35
C SER A 19 -2.10 -14.52 -0.96
N LEU A 20 -1.08 -14.46 -1.82
CA LEU A 20 -0.01 -13.46 -1.75
C LEU A 20 -0.17 -12.46 -2.88
N TYR A 21 -0.04 -11.18 -2.57
CA TYR A 21 -0.04 -10.08 -3.53
C TYR A 21 1.28 -9.33 -3.46
N PHE A 22 2.03 -9.32 -4.56
CA PHE A 22 3.30 -8.62 -4.66
C PHE A 22 3.09 -7.26 -5.30
N LEU A 23 3.33 -6.21 -4.52
CA LEU A 23 3.17 -4.82 -4.91
C LEU A 23 4.53 -4.16 -5.11
N GLY A 24 4.71 -3.42 -6.21
CA GLY A 24 5.95 -2.69 -6.47
C GLY A 24 5.87 -1.78 -7.69
N TYR A 25 6.90 -0.95 -7.87
CA TYR A 25 6.98 0.06 -8.92
C TYR A 25 7.75 -0.41 -10.17
N ALA A 26 7.90 -1.73 -10.35
CA ALA A 26 8.56 -2.28 -11.52
C ALA A 26 7.68 -2.16 -12.77
N ASP A 27 8.31 -2.01 -13.94
CA ASP A 27 7.58 -2.02 -15.21
C ASP A 27 7.09 -3.44 -15.52
N ALA A 28 5.80 -3.68 -15.28
CA ALA A 28 5.16 -4.96 -15.54
C ALA A 28 5.20 -5.38 -17.03
N ALA A 29 5.41 -4.44 -17.97
CA ALA A 29 5.59 -4.75 -19.39
C ALA A 29 6.96 -5.39 -19.68
N SER A 30 7.96 -5.15 -18.83
CA SER A 30 9.28 -5.78 -18.91
C SER A 30 9.30 -7.21 -18.34
N ALA A 31 8.24 -7.62 -17.65
CA ALA A 31 8.19 -8.92 -16.99
C ALA A 31 8.02 -10.06 -18.02
N PRO A 32 8.74 -11.18 -17.86
CA PRO A 32 8.60 -12.35 -18.73
C PRO A 32 7.15 -12.84 -18.86
N THR A 33 6.83 -13.45 -20.00
CA THR A 33 5.51 -14.06 -20.23
C THR A 33 5.42 -15.48 -19.69
N ASN A 34 6.55 -16.21 -19.61
CA ASN A 34 6.61 -17.52 -18.99
C ASN A 34 6.22 -17.40 -17.49
N PRO A 35 5.29 -18.22 -16.98
CA PRO A 35 4.81 -18.10 -15.60
C PRO A 35 5.88 -18.27 -14.52
N VAL A 36 6.85 -19.18 -14.72
CA VAL A 36 7.93 -19.46 -13.78
C VAL A 36 8.93 -18.31 -13.77
N ASP A 37 9.38 -17.89 -14.95
CA ASP A 37 10.33 -16.78 -15.07
C ASP A 37 9.74 -15.46 -14.55
N ARG A 38 8.43 -15.25 -14.73
CA ARG A 38 7.72 -14.09 -14.17
C ARG A 38 7.73 -14.10 -12.64
N ILE A 39 7.62 -15.26 -12.01
CA ILE A 39 7.71 -15.38 -10.54
C ILE A 39 9.13 -15.02 -10.10
N VAL A 40 10.15 -15.63 -10.70
CA VAL A 40 11.56 -15.31 -10.40
C VAL A 40 11.84 -13.81 -10.58
N TRP A 41 11.35 -13.23 -11.68
CA TRP A 41 11.45 -11.80 -11.95
C TRP A 41 10.78 -10.96 -10.84
N THR A 42 9.58 -11.35 -10.40
CA THR A 42 8.84 -10.62 -9.34
C THR A 42 9.62 -10.60 -8.04
N PHE A 43 10.12 -11.75 -7.59
CA PHE A 43 10.90 -11.86 -6.35
C PHE A 43 12.27 -11.16 -6.44
N GLY A 44 12.77 -10.91 -7.64
CA GLY A 44 13.98 -10.13 -7.89
C GLY A 44 13.78 -8.60 -7.86
N GLN A 45 12.54 -8.10 -7.79
CA GLN A 45 12.28 -6.65 -7.82
C GLN A 45 12.60 -6.00 -6.47
N LYS A 46 13.26 -4.83 -6.53
CA LYS A 46 13.62 -4.04 -5.35
C LYS A 46 12.39 -3.39 -4.73
N ALA A 47 12.40 -3.26 -3.39
CA ALA A 47 11.36 -2.56 -2.63
C ALA A 47 9.93 -3.08 -2.93
N THR A 48 9.80 -4.39 -3.16
CA THR A 48 8.51 -5.08 -3.34
C THR A 48 7.89 -5.37 -1.98
N ILE A 49 6.60 -5.11 -1.85
CA ILE A 49 5.79 -5.45 -0.68
C ILE A 49 5.01 -6.73 -0.98
N GLU A 50 5.10 -7.72 -0.10
CA GLU A 50 4.20 -8.88 -0.10
C GLU A 50 3.07 -8.62 0.89
N LEU A 51 1.83 -8.67 0.39
CA LEU A 51 0.62 -8.67 1.23
C LEU A 51 0.02 -10.07 1.25
N THR A 52 -0.22 -10.59 2.45
CA THR A 52 -0.84 -11.89 2.65
C THR A 52 -2.29 -11.73 3.04
N HIS A 53 -3.16 -12.28 2.20
CA HIS A 53 -4.58 -12.37 2.46
C HIS A 53 -4.91 -13.78 2.97
N ASN A 54 -5.15 -13.91 4.27
CA ASN A 54 -5.57 -15.17 4.88
C ASN A 54 -7.09 -15.31 4.73
N TRP A 55 -7.56 -16.35 4.05
CA TRP A 55 -8.96 -16.41 3.65
C TRP A 55 -9.88 -16.75 4.82
N GLY A 56 -10.98 -16.01 4.92
CA GLY A 56 -12.05 -16.26 5.87
C GLY A 56 -11.91 -15.51 7.19
N THR A 57 -10.79 -14.82 7.42
CA THR A 57 -10.61 -13.95 8.59
C THR A 57 -11.63 -12.80 8.62
N GLU A 58 -12.12 -12.37 7.47
CA GLU A 58 -13.12 -11.30 7.34
C GLU A 58 -14.51 -11.72 7.85
N SER A 59 -14.76 -13.02 7.95
CA SER A 59 -16.04 -13.59 8.38
C SER A 59 -15.92 -14.36 9.70
N ASP A 60 -14.72 -14.42 10.29
CA ASP A 60 -14.47 -15.11 11.55
C ASP A 60 -14.72 -14.16 12.74
N PRO A 61 -15.77 -14.37 13.57
CA PRO A 61 -16.05 -13.52 14.72
C PRO A 61 -14.99 -13.61 15.83
N GLU A 62 -14.19 -14.68 15.84
CA GLU A 62 -13.11 -14.85 16.81
C GLU A 62 -11.82 -14.14 16.38
N PHE A 63 -11.68 -13.83 15.09
CA PHE A 63 -10.55 -13.07 14.59
C PHE A 63 -10.63 -11.61 15.07
N LYS A 64 -9.66 -11.19 15.88
CA LYS A 64 -9.63 -9.85 16.49
C LYS A 64 -8.94 -8.79 15.63
N GLY A 65 -8.60 -9.12 14.39
CA GLY A 65 -7.82 -8.25 13.50
C GLY A 65 -6.31 -8.45 13.65
N TYR A 66 -5.57 -7.81 12.76
CA TYR A 66 -4.11 -7.75 12.82
C TYR A 66 -3.64 -6.60 13.73
N HIS A 67 -2.43 -6.74 14.24
CA HIS A 67 -1.79 -5.70 15.04
C HIS A 67 -1.12 -4.66 14.14
N ASN A 68 -1.77 -3.51 13.97
CA ASN A 68 -1.12 -2.33 13.38
C ASN A 68 -0.23 -1.62 14.41
N GLY A 69 0.63 -0.71 13.96
CA GLY A 69 1.56 0.03 14.83
C GLY A 69 0.98 1.25 15.53
N ASN A 70 -0.33 1.51 15.37
CA ASN A 70 -1.01 2.72 15.84
C ASN A 70 -1.96 2.45 17.02
N SER A 71 -2.08 1.20 17.47
CA SER A 71 -2.80 0.75 18.67
C SER A 71 -2.07 -0.40 19.37
N GLU A 72 -2.38 -0.68 20.64
CA GLU A 72 -1.79 -1.81 21.36
C GLU A 72 -2.52 -3.14 21.06
N PRO A 73 -1.81 -4.27 20.98
CA PRO A 73 -0.34 -4.38 20.96
C PRO A 73 0.22 -3.87 19.62
N ARG A 74 1.36 -3.16 19.65
CA ARG A 74 1.91 -2.52 18.45
C ARG A 74 2.54 -3.51 17.47
N GLY A 75 2.18 -3.37 16.20
CA GLY A 75 2.88 -3.96 15.05
C GLY A 75 3.50 -2.92 14.11
N PHE A 76 3.42 -3.15 12.80
CA PHE A 76 4.00 -2.26 11.78
C PHE A 76 3.21 -0.95 11.62
N GLY A 77 3.90 0.20 11.62
CA GLY A 77 3.28 1.53 11.74
C GLY A 77 2.48 1.98 10.52
N HIS A 78 3.13 2.08 9.36
CA HIS A 78 2.50 2.54 8.13
C HIS A 78 3.34 2.19 6.90
N ILE A 79 2.69 2.18 5.74
CA ILE A 79 3.34 2.05 4.43
C ILE A 79 3.25 3.40 3.70
N GLY A 80 4.39 3.92 3.26
CA GLY A 80 4.45 5.10 2.40
C GLY A 80 4.31 4.75 0.92
N ILE A 81 3.43 5.44 0.21
CA ILE A 81 3.17 5.24 -1.22
C ILE A 81 3.29 6.59 -1.93
N THR A 82 4.21 6.66 -2.90
CA THR A 82 4.34 7.82 -3.78
C THR A 82 3.30 7.76 -4.89
N VAL A 83 2.60 8.86 -5.10
CA VAL A 83 1.63 9.05 -6.18
C VAL A 83 2.06 10.18 -7.10
N ASP A 84 1.46 10.26 -8.29
CA ASP A 84 1.74 11.33 -9.26
C ASP A 84 1.30 12.71 -8.76
N ASP A 85 0.14 12.76 -8.10
CA ASP A 85 -0.48 13.97 -7.55
C ASP A 85 -1.26 13.63 -6.28
N THR A 86 -0.78 14.11 -5.13
CA THR A 86 -1.37 13.77 -3.82
C THR A 86 -2.79 14.32 -3.68
N LYS A 87 -3.08 15.49 -4.24
CA LYS A 87 -4.41 16.11 -4.15
C LYS A 87 -5.44 15.31 -4.94
N ASN A 88 -5.15 14.98 -6.19
CA ASN A 88 -6.02 14.17 -7.03
C ASN A 88 -6.23 12.77 -6.44
N ALA A 89 -5.20 12.18 -5.84
CA ALA A 89 -5.32 10.91 -5.12
C ALA A 89 -6.27 11.03 -3.92
N CYS A 90 -6.13 12.07 -3.09
CA CYS A 90 -7.01 12.32 -1.96
C CYS A 90 -8.47 12.52 -2.39
N GLU A 91 -8.74 13.32 -3.43
CA GLU A 91 -10.09 13.50 -3.97
C GLU A 91 -10.69 12.17 -4.46
N ARG A 92 -9.88 11.31 -5.08
CA ARG A 92 -10.31 9.96 -5.47
C ARG A 92 -10.65 9.11 -4.25
N PHE A 93 -9.81 9.10 -3.22
CA PHE A 93 -10.06 8.33 -1.99
C PHE A 93 -11.34 8.78 -1.29
N GLU A 94 -11.60 10.08 -1.24
CA GLU A 94 -12.84 10.63 -0.68
C GLU A 94 -14.07 10.19 -1.46
N ARG A 95 -14.04 10.25 -2.81
CA ARG A 95 -15.14 9.73 -3.65
C ARG A 95 -15.39 8.24 -3.47
N LEU A 96 -14.36 7.48 -3.10
CA LEU A 96 -14.44 6.04 -2.83
C LEU A 96 -14.82 5.73 -1.37
N GLY A 97 -15.01 6.74 -0.52
CA GLY A 97 -15.38 6.56 0.89
C GLY A 97 -14.25 5.99 1.76
N VAL A 98 -12.99 6.17 1.35
CA VAL A 98 -11.84 5.73 2.15
C VAL A 98 -11.72 6.59 3.40
N GLU A 99 -11.46 5.95 4.55
CA GLU A 99 -11.28 6.65 5.82
C GLU A 99 -9.93 7.38 5.87
N PHE A 100 -9.96 8.68 6.19
CA PHE A 100 -8.76 9.48 6.41
C PHE A 100 -8.39 9.50 7.89
N VAL A 101 -7.12 9.24 8.19
CA VAL A 101 -6.50 9.53 9.50
C VAL A 101 -6.09 10.99 9.57
N LYS A 102 -5.52 11.50 8.47
CA LYS A 102 -5.03 12.88 8.34
C LYS A 102 -5.22 13.32 6.89
N ARG A 103 -5.90 14.45 6.68
CA ARG A 103 -6.04 15.05 5.36
C ARG A 103 -4.81 15.87 4.98
N LEU A 104 -4.73 16.20 3.69
CA LEU A 104 -3.57 16.88 3.09
C LEU A 104 -3.19 18.20 3.80
N ASP A 105 -4.20 18.94 4.22
CA ASP A 105 -4.07 20.25 4.86
C ASP A 105 -4.14 20.21 6.40
N ASP A 106 -4.32 19.03 6.98
CA ASP A 106 -4.41 18.85 8.42
C ASP A 106 -3.04 18.95 9.10
N GLY A 107 -3.04 19.49 10.32
CA GLY A 107 -1.84 19.57 11.16
C GLY A 107 -0.81 20.60 10.69
N LYS A 108 0.41 20.50 11.24
CA LYS A 108 1.51 21.43 10.92
C LYS A 108 2.22 21.08 9.61
N MET A 109 2.34 19.79 9.31
CA MET A 109 2.98 19.27 8.10
C MET A 109 1.92 19.07 7.02
N LYS A 110 1.84 20.03 6.11
CA LYS A 110 0.94 19.99 4.94
C LYS A 110 1.61 19.28 3.78
N GLY A 111 0.83 18.71 2.87
CA GLY A 111 1.33 18.04 1.67
C GLY A 111 1.53 16.53 1.81
N ILE A 112 1.16 15.95 2.96
CA ILE A 112 1.09 14.50 3.18
C ILE A 112 -0.27 14.15 3.76
N ALA A 113 -0.89 13.10 3.25
CA ALA A 113 -2.13 12.54 3.79
C ALA A 113 -1.92 11.13 4.35
N PHE A 114 -2.76 10.73 5.31
CA PHE A 114 -2.82 9.36 5.80
C PHE A 114 -4.25 8.84 5.66
N ILE A 115 -4.38 7.68 5.01
CA ILE A 115 -5.62 6.93 4.88
C ILE A 115 -5.51 5.62 5.66
N LYS A 116 -6.65 4.97 5.94
CA LYS A 116 -6.68 3.59 6.46
C LYS A 116 -6.99 2.59 5.36
N ASP A 117 -6.32 1.45 5.41
CA ASP A 117 -6.77 0.26 4.71
C ASP A 117 -7.91 -0.44 5.49
N PRO A 118 -8.54 -1.48 4.91
CA PRO A 118 -9.64 -2.20 5.58
C PRO A 118 -9.26 -2.85 6.92
N ASP A 119 -7.99 -3.19 7.14
CA ASP A 119 -7.48 -3.77 8.39
C ASP A 119 -7.01 -2.70 9.41
N GLY A 120 -7.12 -1.42 9.05
CA GLY A 120 -6.78 -0.27 9.88
C GLY A 120 -5.29 0.12 9.85
N TYR A 121 -4.47 -0.46 8.97
CA TYR A 121 -3.12 0.03 8.73
C TYR A 121 -3.16 1.40 8.08
N TRP A 122 -2.21 2.24 8.50
CA TRP A 122 -2.09 3.58 7.95
C TRP A 122 -1.27 3.53 6.65
N ILE A 123 -1.75 4.21 5.63
CA ILE A 123 -1.06 4.38 4.36
C ILE A 123 -0.75 5.87 4.19
N GLU A 124 0.53 6.20 4.16
CA GLU A 124 1.02 7.56 3.94
C GLU A 124 1.08 7.85 2.45
N ILE A 125 0.43 8.94 2.02
CA ILE A 125 0.31 9.34 0.62
C ILE A 125 1.03 10.67 0.43
N PHE A 126 1.97 10.68 -0.52
CA PHE A 126 2.75 11.86 -0.89
C PHE A 126 3.19 11.78 -2.36
N ASP A 127 3.63 12.89 -2.92
CA ASP A 127 4.12 12.95 -4.30
C ASP A 127 5.57 13.43 -4.36
N LEU A 128 6.23 13.11 -5.48
CA LEU A 128 7.63 13.47 -5.69
C LEU A 128 7.84 14.96 -6.00
N GLN A 129 6.76 15.70 -6.28
CA GLN A 129 6.84 17.12 -6.66
C GLN A 129 6.93 18.03 -5.44
N THR A 130 6.22 17.69 -4.36
CA THR A 130 6.05 18.52 -3.17
C THR A 130 6.87 18.01 -1.99
N ILE A 131 7.19 16.71 -1.93
CA ILE A 131 7.83 16.11 -0.74
C ILE A 131 9.11 16.83 -0.31
N GLY A 132 9.97 17.23 -1.25
CA GLY A 132 11.21 17.95 -0.91
C GLY A 132 10.98 19.31 -0.23
N LYS A 133 9.87 20.00 -0.54
CA LYS A 133 9.49 21.24 0.16
C LYS A 133 8.89 20.92 1.53
N VAL A 134 8.07 19.88 1.60
CA VAL A 134 7.41 19.44 2.84
C VAL A 134 8.44 19.00 3.89
N THR A 135 9.51 18.35 3.46
CA THR A 135 10.56 17.81 4.35
C THR A 135 11.75 18.75 4.54
N LEU A 136 11.72 19.98 4.00
CA LEU A 136 12.88 20.88 4.00
C LEU A 136 13.39 21.22 5.41
N GLY A 137 12.53 21.20 6.41
CA GLY A 137 12.88 21.45 7.81
C GLY A 137 13.24 20.19 8.62
N ALA A 138 13.24 19.01 8.00
CA ALA A 138 13.62 17.75 8.63
C ALA A 138 15.12 17.50 8.39
N SER A 139 15.97 18.05 9.27
CA SER A 139 17.41 17.80 9.29
C SER A 139 17.97 18.08 10.66
#